data_AF-A0A2V5R7L6-F1
#
_entry.id   AF-A0A2V5R7L6-F1
#
_cell.length_a   1.000
_cell.length_b   1.000
_cell.length_c   1.000
_cell.angle_alpha   90.00
_cell.angle_beta   90.00
_cell.angle_gamma   90.00
#
_symmetry.space_group_name_H-M   'P 1'
#
loop_
_entity.id
_entity.type
_entity.pdbx_description
1 polymer ?
#
loop_
_entity_poly.entity_id
_entity_poly.type
_entity_poly.pdbx_seq_one_letter_code
_entity_poly.pdbx_strand_id
1 'polypeptide(L)'
;MIRFVAICSLAIAFIAEANAQKVWIQNGNVCVSNGGESKTLTTSGRDSEPVLSPDGKWIVFVRTIPSKKISTGLGDADATELWQIRADGKEPMVLVRPKDSGKMENVLAGFSQPQFSTNGRLVYFLSEAWATSGALHVVDTTNTKEHFVCPTLEFEVVPSGEYRDCLLVAQHRYFIGGGSYNWFWLLRPDGKEEGPVGEDTENFKATYLKDQPKEIRVYSCPFVVNF
;
A
#
# COMPACT_ATOMS: atom_id res chain seq x y z
N MET A 1 -9.61 7.17 73.66
CA MET A 1 -10.34 6.76 72.45
C MET A 1 -9.66 7.44 71.26
N ILE A 2 -8.76 6.74 70.57
CA ILE A 2 -7.93 7.32 69.49
C ILE A 2 -8.58 6.95 68.15
N ARG A 3 -8.97 7.97 67.35
CA ARG A 3 -9.47 7.80 65.99
C ARG A 3 -8.30 7.92 65.01
N PHE A 4 -8.05 6.88 64.24
CA PHE A 4 -7.19 6.92 63.05
C PHE A 4 -8.03 7.40 61.86
N VAL A 5 -7.57 8.45 61.18
CA VAL A 5 -8.09 8.87 59.86
C VAL A 5 -7.14 8.32 58.81
N ALA A 6 -7.60 7.37 58.00
CA ALA A 6 -6.87 6.89 56.84
C ALA A 6 -7.11 7.86 55.67
N ILE A 7 -6.05 8.46 55.16
CA ILE A 7 -6.08 9.26 53.93
C ILE A 7 -5.72 8.31 52.79
N CYS A 8 -6.71 7.90 51.99
CA CYS A 8 -6.47 7.21 50.73
C CYS A 8 -6.02 8.23 49.68
N SER A 9 -4.76 8.12 49.25
CA SER A 9 -4.23 8.86 48.10
C SER A 9 -4.69 8.17 46.82
N LEU A 10 -5.58 8.81 46.06
CA LEU A 10 -5.99 8.33 44.74
C LEU A 10 -4.92 8.76 43.71
N ALA A 11 -4.11 7.82 43.22
CA ALA A 11 -3.19 8.08 42.12
C ALA A 11 -3.97 8.06 40.80
N ILE A 12 -4.11 9.21 40.14
CA ILE A 12 -4.64 9.32 38.77
C ILE A 12 -3.47 9.07 37.82
N ALA A 13 -3.44 7.92 37.17
CA ALA A 13 -2.51 7.66 36.08
C ALA A 13 -3.01 8.39 34.82
N PHE A 14 -2.27 9.40 34.35
CA PHE A 14 -2.45 9.91 32.99
C PHE A 14 -1.93 8.85 32.02
N ILE A 15 -2.85 8.16 31.33
CA ILE A 15 -2.49 7.41 30.14
C ILE A 15 -2.18 8.44 29.07
N ALA A 16 -0.90 8.71 28.84
CA ALA A 16 -0.50 9.42 27.63
C ALA A 16 -0.83 8.48 26.46
N GLU A 17 -1.90 8.78 25.72
CA GLU A 17 -2.05 8.21 24.38
C GLU A 17 -0.79 8.61 23.61
N ALA A 18 0.08 7.64 23.34
CA ALA A 18 1.20 7.86 22.44
C ALA A 18 0.61 8.25 21.09
N ASN A 19 0.62 9.56 20.78
CA ASN A 19 0.12 10.06 19.51
C ASN A 19 1.04 9.58 18.38
N ALA A 20 0.70 8.42 17.83
CA ALA A 20 1.39 7.85 16.68
C ALA A 20 1.33 8.81 15.49
N GLN A 21 2.40 8.85 14.71
CA GLN A 21 2.45 9.61 13.46
C GLN A 21 1.37 9.10 12.51
N LYS A 22 0.65 10.02 11.85
CA LYS A 22 -0.44 9.71 10.91
C LYS A 22 -0.24 10.46 9.60
N VAL A 23 -0.71 9.86 8.50
CA VAL A 23 -0.73 10.47 7.18
C VAL A 23 -2.14 10.35 6.59
N TRP A 24 -2.60 11.37 5.86
CA TRP A 24 -3.91 11.36 5.21
C TRP A 24 -3.94 12.32 4.01
N ILE A 25 -5.03 12.28 3.24
CA ILE A 25 -5.31 13.23 2.17
C ILE A 25 -6.32 14.28 2.62
N GLN A 26 -6.02 15.55 2.34
CA GLN A 26 -6.95 16.65 2.50
C GLN A 26 -6.95 17.50 1.22
N ASN A 27 -8.12 17.59 0.56
CA ASN A 27 -8.29 18.33 -0.70
C ASN A 27 -7.27 17.92 -1.79
N GLY A 28 -6.97 16.62 -1.91
CA GLY A 28 -5.99 16.09 -2.87
C GLY A 28 -4.54 16.44 -2.52
N ASN A 29 -4.23 16.72 -1.25
CA ASN A 29 -2.87 16.97 -0.77
C ASN A 29 -2.52 16.03 0.38
N VAL A 30 -1.25 15.66 0.46
CA VAL A 30 -0.72 14.84 1.55
C VAL A 30 -0.57 15.71 2.79
N CYS A 31 -1.16 15.26 3.89
CA CYS A 31 -1.00 15.83 5.21
C CYS A 31 -0.40 14.80 6.16
N VAL A 32 0.37 15.27 7.13
CA VAL A 32 0.98 14.45 8.18
C VAL A 32 0.73 15.06 9.55
N SER A 33 0.62 14.23 10.58
CA SER A 33 0.65 14.64 11.98
C SER A 33 1.68 13.86 12.74
N ASN A 34 2.44 14.54 13.60
CA ASN A 34 3.36 13.91 14.55
C ASN A 34 2.99 14.38 15.95
N GLY A 35 2.42 13.52 16.78
CA GLY A 35 2.19 13.88 18.18
C GLY A 35 1.07 14.89 18.44
N GLY A 36 0.29 15.30 17.43
CA GLY A 36 -0.79 16.30 17.54
C GLY A 36 -0.55 17.60 16.75
N GLU A 37 0.66 17.85 16.27
CA GLU A 37 0.92 18.91 15.30
C GLU A 37 0.69 18.37 13.88
N SER A 38 -0.11 19.07 13.08
CA SER A 38 -0.48 18.67 11.71
C SER A 38 0.05 19.64 10.68
N LYS A 39 0.55 19.13 9.56
CA LYS A 39 1.12 19.91 8.46
C LYS A 39 0.67 19.35 7.11
N THR A 40 0.31 20.24 6.19
CA THR A 40 0.15 19.91 4.76
C THR A 40 1.52 19.89 4.08
N LEU A 41 1.86 18.79 3.42
CA LEU A 41 3.16 18.56 2.79
C LEU A 41 3.18 18.88 1.29
N THR A 42 2.03 18.78 0.62
CA THR A 42 1.91 19.04 -0.83
C THR A 42 0.80 20.03 -1.16
N THR A 43 0.80 20.55 -2.38
CA THR A 43 -0.17 21.57 -2.83
C THR A 43 -0.67 21.30 -4.25
N SER A 44 -0.58 20.06 -4.73
CA SER A 44 -0.96 19.69 -6.11
C SER A 44 -2.48 19.61 -6.30
N GLY A 45 -3.23 19.30 -5.23
CA GLY A 45 -4.65 18.96 -5.28
C GLY A 45 -4.96 17.65 -6.02
N ARG A 46 -3.96 16.80 -6.27
CA ARG A 46 -4.05 15.59 -7.10
C ARG A 46 -3.35 14.37 -6.49
N ASP A 47 -3.05 14.43 -5.21
CA ASP A 47 -2.37 13.37 -4.47
C ASP A 47 -3.38 12.45 -3.79
N SER A 48 -3.09 11.15 -3.79
CA SER A 48 -3.92 10.10 -3.21
C SER A 48 -3.08 9.01 -2.53
N GLU A 49 -3.74 8.16 -1.74
CA GLU A 49 -3.18 6.94 -1.15
C GLU A 49 -1.80 7.11 -0.48
N PRO A 50 -1.68 8.02 0.50
CA PRO A 50 -0.41 8.28 1.12
C PRO A 50 -0.11 7.19 2.15
N VAL A 51 1.11 6.68 2.13
CA VAL A 51 1.55 5.62 3.04
C VAL A 51 2.84 6.04 3.72
N LEU A 52 2.89 5.87 5.05
CA LEU A 52 4.05 6.18 5.87
C LEU A 52 5.05 5.02 5.86
N SER A 53 6.34 5.32 5.76
CA SER A 53 7.39 4.31 5.85
C SER A 53 7.45 3.69 7.25
N PRO A 54 7.94 2.44 7.40
CA PRO A 54 8.04 1.79 8.71
C PRO A 54 8.85 2.57 9.75
N ASP A 55 9.82 3.38 9.31
CA ASP A 55 10.63 4.24 10.17
C ASP A 55 10.04 5.65 10.40
N GLY A 56 8.87 5.95 9.83
CA GLY A 56 8.16 7.23 9.95
C GLY A 56 8.80 8.41 9.19
N LYS A 57 9.93 8.20 8.50
CA LYS A 57 10.70 9.30 7.89
C LYS A 57 10.22 9.71 6.51
N TRP A 58 9.58 8.80 5.80
CA TRP A 58 9.19 8.97 4.41
C TRP A 58 7.71 8.69 4.22
N ILE A 59 7.11 9.39 3.27
CA ILE A 59 5.75 9.17 2.83
C ILE A 59 5.80 8.93 1.33
N VAL A 60 5.17 7.86 0.88
CA VAL A 60 4.90 7.62 -0.55
C VAL A 60 3.45 7.93 -0.84
N PHE A 61 3.16 8.39 -2.04
CA PHE A 61 1.80 8.72 -2.46
C PHE A 61 1.69 8.66 -3.98
N VAL A 62 0.47 8.48 -4.46
CA VAL A 62 0.16 8.53 -5.89
C VAL A 62 -0.20 9.97 -6.27
N ARG A 63 0.25 10.43 -7.44
CA ARG A 63 -0.15 11.71 -8.03
C ARG A 63 -0.71 11.52 -9.44
N THR A 64 -1.91 12.03 -9.69
CA THR A 64 -2.55 11.97 -11.01
C THR A 64 -2.12 13.13 -11.92
N ILE A 65 -1.87 12.82 -13.19
CA ILE A 65 -1.51 13.77 -14.27
C ILE A 65 -2.59 13.67 -15.37
N PRO A 66 -3.74 14.35 -15.18
CA PRO A 66 -4.92 14.16 -16.06
C PRO A 66 -4.72 14.68 -17.49
N SER A 67 -3.69 15.50 -17.73
CA SER A 67 -3.36 16.00 -19.07
C SER A 67 -2.66 14.98 -19.96
N LYS A 68 -2.31 13.79 -19.43
CA LYS A 68 -1.65 12.72 -20.16
C LYS A 68 -2.46 11.44 -19.99
N LYS A 69 -2.82 10.83 -21.12
CA LYS A 69 -3.50 9.52 -21.17
C LYS A 69 -2.52 8.42 -21.57
N ILE A 70 -2.71 7.23 -21.02
CA ILE A 70 -1.98 6.02 -21.38
C ILE A 70 -2.99 4.90 -21.61
N SER A 71 -2.88 4.22 -22.75
CA SER A 71 -3.76 3.10 -23.08
C SER A 71 -3.41 1.88 -22.25
N THR A 72 -4.43 1.29 -21.62
CA THR A 72 -4.35 0.07 -20.81
C THR A 72 -5.36 -0.96 -21.34
N GLY A 73 -5.35 -2.17 -20.79
CA GLY A 73 -6.36 -3.18 -21.09
C GLY A 73 -7.79 -2.82 -20.65
N LEU A 74 -7.96 -1.77 -19.84
CA LEU A 74 -9.27 -1.23 -19.42
C LEU A 74 -9.72 -0.03 -20.29
N GLY A 75 -8.84 0.50 -21.13
CA GLY A 75 -9.06 1.74 -21.89
C GLY A 75 -7.99 2.79 -21.57
N ASP A 76 -8.26 4.05 -21.91
CA ASP A 76 -7.31 5.13 -21.65
C ASP A 76 -7.39 5.59 -20.18
N ALA A 77 -6.31 5.34 -19.43
CA ALA A 77 -6.15 5.77 -18.06
C ALA A 77 -5.46 7.14 -17.96
N ASP A 78 -5.74 7.89 -16.90
CA ASP A 78 -4.90 9.02 -16.54
C ASP A 78 -3.50 8.53 -16.16
N ALA A 79 -2.48 9.22 -16.66
CA ALA A 79 -1.12 8.99 -16.22
C ALA A 79 -1.00 9.31 -14.73
N THR A 80 -0.24 8.48 -14.02
CA THR A 80 0.01 8.62 -12.59
C THR A 80 1.50 8.50 -12.32
N GLU A 81 1.95 9.15 -11.26
CA GLU A 81 3.32 9.06 -10.75
C GLU A 81 3.29 8.53 -9.32
N LEU A 82 4.28 7.73 -8.96
CA LEU A 82 4.54 7.37 -7.58
C LEU A 82 5.59 8.34 -7.03
N TRP A 83 5.22 9.07 -6.00
CA TRP A 83 6.06 10.07 -5.36
C TRP A 83 6.52 9.61 -3.99
N GLN A 84 7.63 10.20 -3.54
CA GLN A 84 8.13 10.09 -2.19
C GLN A 84 8.48 11.50 -1.66
N ILE A 85 8.19 11.76 -0.39
CA ILE A 85 8.56 12.99 0.31
C ILE A 85 8.94 12.66 1.76
N ARG A 86 9.87 13.43 2.34
CA ARG A 86 10.17 13.29 3.77
C ARG A 86 8.98 13.74 4.61
N ALA A 87 8.80 13.14 5.79
CA ALA A 87 7.75 13.52 6.73
C ALA A 87 7.87 14.97 7.24
N ASP A 88 9.06 15.58 7.14
CA ASP A 88 9.26 17.01 7.42
C ASP A 88 8.88 17.94 6.24
N GLY A 89 8.50 17.35 5.10
CA GLY A 89 8.11 18.03 3.86
C GLY A 89 9.26 18.37 2.93
N LYS A 90 10.48 17.85 3.18
CA LYS A 90 11.65 18.08 2.34
C LYS A 90 11.84 16.97 1.30
N GLU A 91 12.71 17.25 0.34
CA GLU A 91 13.19 16.28 -0.65
C GLU A 91 12.06 15.55 -1.41
N PRO A 92 11.05 16.27 -1.96
CA PRO A 92 10.05 15.63 -2.81
C PRO A 92 10.71 15.07 -4.07
N MET A 93 10.45 13.81 -4.38
CA MET A 93 10.98 13.13 -5.56
C MET A 93 9.94 12.21 -6.20
N VAL A 94 10.10 11.97 -7.49
CA VAL A 94 9.31 10.96 -8.22
C VAL A 94 10.09 9.65 -8.19
N LEU A 95 9.48 8.60 -7.64
CA LEU A 95 10.01 7.24 -7.66
C LEU A 95 9.73 6.56 -8.99
N VAL A 96 8.50 6.68 -9.50
CA VAL A 96 8.06 6.01 -10.73
C VAL A 96 7.32 7.00 -11.61
N ARG A 97 7.74 7.08 -12.87
CA ARG A 97 7.10 7.89 -13.91
C ARG A 97 6.14 7.04 -14.74
N PRO A 98 5.08 7.64 -15.28
CA PRO A 98 4.17 6.94 -16.17
C PRO A 98 4.87 6.57 -17.47
N LYS A 99 4.62 5.37 -17.95
CA LYS A 99 5.30 4.76 -19.11
C LYS A 99 4.28 4.06 -19.99
N ASP A 100 4.31 4.39 -21.27
CA ASP A 100 3.60 3.65 -22.30
C ASP A 100 4.49 2.48 -22.80
N SER A 101 3.87 1.36 -23.13
CA SER A 101 4.56 0.16 -23.62
C SER A 101 3.65 -0.71 -24.47
N GLY A 102 4.22 -1.33 -25.51
CA GLY A 102 3.53 -2.39 -26.26
C GLY A 102 3.36 -3.70 -25.48
N LYS A 103 4.01 -3.85 -24.31
CA LYS A 103 3.80 -4.98 -23.40
C LYS A 103 3.06 -4.49 -22.16
N MET A 104 1.85 -5.00 -21.93
CA MET A 104 0.99 -4.56 -20.82
C MET A 104 1.65 -4.69 -19.45
N GLU A 105 2.49 -5.71 -19.23
CA GLU A 105 3.28 -5.88 -17.98
C GLU A 105 4.27 -4.72 -17.71
N ASN A 106 4.55 -3.88 -18.71
CA ASN A 106 5.46 -2.73 -18.62
C ASN A 106 4.73 -1.39 -18.78
N VAL A 107 3.40 -1.40 -18.93
CA VAL A 107 2.58 -0.18 -18.89
C VAL A 107 2.55 0.32 -17.45
N LEU A 108 2.80 1.61 -17.26
CA LEU A 108 2.80 2.25 -15.97
C LEU A 108 1.80 3.41 -16.00
N ALA A 109 0.58 3.12 -15.58
CA ALA A 109 -0.54 4.06 -15.45
C ALA A 109 -1.51 3.57 -14.35
N GLY A 110 -2.45 4.41 -13.93
CA GLY A 110 -3.45 4.03 -12.91
C GLY A 110 -2.87 3.46 -11.61
N PHE A 111 -1.79 4.06 -11.08
CA PHE A 111 -1.13 3.57 -9.88
C PHE A 111 -2.07 3.54 -8.67
N SER A 112 -1.99 2.47 -7.89
CA SER A 112 -2.77 2.29 -6.66
C SER A 112 -2.09 1.34 -5.68
N GLN A 113 -2.62 1.29 -4.46
CA GLN A 113 -2.25 0.41 -3.36
C GLN A 113 -0.74 0.40 -3.05
N PRO A 114 -0.07 1.55 -2.86
CA PRO A 114 1.34 1.54 -2.48
C PRO A 114 1.53 0.89 -1.10
N GLN A 115 2.49 -0.02 -0.94
CA GLN A 115 2.85 -0.61 0.35
C GLN A 115 4.37 -0.73 0.47
N PHE A 116 4.91 -0.28 1.60
CA PHE A 116 6.33 -0.49 1.90
C PHE A 116 6.60 -1.96 2.27
N SER A 117 7.74 -2.45 1.83
CA SER A 117 8.45 -3.52 2.53
C SER A 117 8.72 -3.13 3.98
N THR A 118 8.85 -4.10 4.88
CA THR A 118 8.97 -3.85 6.33
C THR A 118 10.26 -3.15 6.73
N ASN A 119 11.26 -3.07 5.85
CA ASN A 119 12.48 -2.29 6.04
C ASN A 119 12.46 -0.91 5.36
N GLY A 120 11.37 -0.56 4.65
CA GLY A 120 11.19 0.72 3.96
C GLY A 120 12.01 0.90 2.67
N ARG A 121 12.76 -0.12 2.22
CA ARG A 121 13.62 -0.01 1.04
C ARG A 121 12.86 -0.19 -0.28
N LEU A 122 11.85 -1.03 -0.27
CA LEU A 122 11.00 -1.31 -1.43
C LEU A 122 9.59 -0.75 -1.20
N VAL A 123 8.98 -0.28 -2.29
CA VAL A 123 7.55 0.05 -2.36
C VAL A 123 6.93 -0.79 -3.46
N TYR A 124 5.93 -1.57 -3.10
CA TYR A 124 5.08 -2.33 -4.01
C TYR A 124 3.86 -1.48 -4.36
N PHE A 125 3.37 -1.57 -5.59
CA PHE A 125 2.18 -0.84 -6.04
C PHE A 125 1.56 -1.54 -7.25
N LEU A 126 0.27 -1.34 -7.46
CA LEU A 126 -0.43 -1.80 -8.66
C LEU A 126 -0.40 -0.74 -9.75
N SER A 127 -0.38 -1.18 -11.00
CA SER A 127 -0.71 -0.39 -12.19
C SER A 127 -1.87 -1.03 -12.94
N GLU A 128 -2.61 -0.21 -13.70
CA GLU A 128 -3.58 -0.72 -14.68
C GLU A 128 -2.84 -1.36 -15.85
N ALA A 129 -3.18 -2.61 -16.17
CA ALA A 129 -2.52 -3.36 -17.24
C ALA A 129 -3.51 -4.15 -18.10
N TRP A 130 -4.28 -5.09 -17.53
CA TRP A 130 -5.21 -5.95 -18.26
C TRP A 130 -6.66 -5.75 -17.81
N ALA A 131 -7.61 -6.17 -18.66
CA ALA A 131 -9.03 -6.15 -18.31
C ALA A 131 -9.39 -7.04 -17.11
N THR A 132 -8.59 -8.08 -16.88
CA THR A 132 -8.84 -9.11 -15.85
C THR A 132 -7.90 -9.01 -14.65
N SER A 133 -6.90 -8.11 -14.68
CA SER A 133 -5.96 -7.92 -13.57
C SER A 133 -5.14 -6.65 -13.72
N GLY A 134 -4.69 -6.11 -12.59
CA GLY A 134 -3.60 -5.14 -12.56
C GLY A 134 -2.24 -5.83 -12.71
N ALA A 135 -1.20 -5.02 -12.82
CA ALA A 135 0.18 -5.46 -12.72
C ALA A 135 0.76 -5.00 -11.38
N LEU A 136 1.33 -5.94 -10.61
CA LEU A 136 2.09 -5.62 -9.41
C LEU A 136 3.51 -5.26 -9.81
N HIS A 137 3.97 -4.11 -9.34
CA HIS A 137 5.31 -3.59 -9.53
C HIS A 137 5.98 -3.36 -8.18
N VAL A 138 7.31 -3.30 -8.20
CA VAL A 138 8.12 -2.91 -7.04
C VAL A 138 9.19 -1.92 -7.46
N VAL A 139 9.42 -0.90 -6.63
CA VAL A 139 10.48 0.10 -6.82
C VAL A 139 11.38 0.19 -5.59
N ASP A 140 12.69 0.33 -5.83
CA ASP A 140 13.68 0.65 -4.78
C ASP A 140 13.67 2.16 -4.50
N THR A 141 13.42 2.54 -3.25
CA THR A 141 13.27 3.94 -2.80
C THR A 141 14.55 4.77 -2.89
N THR A 142 15.69 4.12 -3.06
CA THR A 142 17.02 4.77 -3.05
C THR A 142 17.57 5.05 -4.45
N ASN A 143 17.16 4.26 -5.43
CA ASN A 143 17.72 4.31 -6.79
C ASN A 143 16.66 4.26 -7.89
N THR A 144 15.38 4.30 -7.52
CA THR A 144 14.22 4.38 -8.41
C THR A 144 14.14 3.24 -9.45
N LYS A 145 14.83 2.12 -9.22
CA LYS A 145 14.71 0.96 -10.10
C LYS A 145 13.39 0.26 -9.82
N GLU A 146 12.54 0.28 -10.82
CA GLU A 146 11.24 -0.37 -10.85
C GLU A 146 11.33 -1.66 -11.67
N HIS A 147 10.55 -2.68 -11.29
CA HIS A 147 10.25 -3.82 -12.16
C HIS A 147 8.88 -4.43 -11.85
N PHE A 148 8.33 -5.08 -12.87
CA PHE A 148 7.15 -5.93 -12.78
C PHE A 148 7.41 -7.20 -11.94
N VAL A 149 6.45 -7.55 -11.09
CA VAL A 149 6.48 -8.75 -10.24
C VAL A 149 5.56 -9.82 -10.81
N CYS A 150 4.25 -9.55 -10.89
CA CYS A 150 3.25 -10.51 -11.37
C CYS A 150 1.91 -9.82 -11.70
N PRO A 151 1.02 -10.44 -12.51
CA PRO A 151 -0.37 -9.99 -12.59
C PRO A 151 -1.08 -10.30 -11.28
N THR A 152 -1.95 -9.41 -10.80
CA THR A 152 -2.76 -9.64 -9.60
C THR A 152 -3.97 -8.71 -9.55
N LEU A 153 -5.02 -9.14 -8.85
CA LEU A 153 -6.20 -8.33 -8.57
C LEU A 153 -5.99 -7.40 -7.37
N GLU A 154 -5.26 -7.87 -6.36
CA GLU A 154 -4.93 -7.15 -5.14
C GLU A 154 -3.75 -7.84 -4.44
N PHE A 155 -3.03 -7.09 -3.59
CA PHE A 155 -1.93 -7.66 -2.83
C PHE A 155 -1.80 -7.09 -1.41
N GLU A 156 -1.10 -7.84 -0.56
CA GLU A 156 -0.67 -7.39 0.77
C GLU A 156 0.76 -7.81 1.05
N VAL A 157 1.58 -6.89 1.56
CA VAL A 157 2.91 -7.19 2.09
C VAL A 157 2.76 -7.76 3.50
N VAL A 158 3.31 -8.95 3.74
CA VAL A 158 3.26 -9.61 5.04
C VAL A 158 4.22 -8.92 6.03
N PRO A 159 3.72 -8.32 7.13
CA PRO A 159 4.52 -7.48 8.01
C PRO A 159 5.44 -8.23 8.98
N SER A 160 5.13 -9.48 9.32
CA SER A 160 5.82 -10.20 10.40
C SER A 160 5.71 -11.72 10.27
N GLY A 161 6.42 -12.44 11.14
CA GLY A 161 6.43 -13.90 11.16
C GLY A 161 7.34 -14.52 10.10
N GLU A 162 7.16 -15.82 9.86
CA GLU A 162 7.95 -16.62 8.92
C GLU A 162 7.89 -16.08 7.49
N TYR A 163 6.73 -15.56 7.09
CA TYR A 163 6.49 -15.03 5.75
C TYR A 163 6.71 -13.53 5.63
N ARG A 164 7.41 -12.90 6.59
CA ARG A 164 7.71 -11.46 6.55
C ARG A 164 8.30 -11.05 5.19
N ASP A 165 7.80 -9.93 4.65
CA ASP A 165 8.07 -9.38 3.32
C ASP A 165 7.61 -10.22 2.13
N CYS A 166 7.00 -11.39 2.34
CA CYS A 166 6.28 -12.07 1.27
C CYS A 166 5.02 -11.28 0.88
N LEU A 167 4.53 -11.57 -0.31
CA LEU A 167 3.40 -10.91 -0.96
C LEU A 167 2.25 -11.92 -1.01
N LEU A 168 1.17 -11.60 -0.30
CA LEU A 168 -0.10 -12.30 -0.46
C LEU A 168 -0.82 -11.66 -1.65
N VAL A 169 -0.96 -12.37 -2.77
CA VAL A 169 -1.51 -11.84 -4.03
C VAL A 169 -2.74 -12.62 -4.46
N ALA A 170 -3.78 -11.92 -4.91
CA ALA A 170 -4.96 -12.56 -5.50
C ALA A 170 -4.74 -12.76 -7.01
N GLN A 171 -4.85 -14.00 -7.50
CA GLN A 171 -4.62 -14.30 -8.91
C GLN A 171 -5.74 -15.15 -9.52
N HIS A 172 -6.16 -14.72 -10.71
CA HIS A 172 -6.97 -15.55 -11.60
C HIS A 172 -6.10 -16.63 -12.24
N ARG A 173 -6.38 -17.90 -11.94
CA ARG A 173 -5.65 -19.05 -12.46
C ARG A 173 -6.63 -20.12 -12.96
N TYR A 174 -6.10 -21.13 -13.65
CA TYR A 174 -6.89 -22.19 -14.28
C TYR A 174 -6.58 -23.55 -13.67
N PHE A 175 -7.60 -24.39 -13.53
CA PHE A 175 -7.41 -25.78 -13.14
C PHE A 175 -6.91 -26.62 -14.32
N ILE A 176 -6.14 -27.67 -14.03
CA ILE A 176 -5.84 -28.71 -15.01
C ILE A 176 -7.16 -29.46 -15.30
N GLY A 177 -7.67 -29.33 -16.53
CA GLY A 177 -8.95 -29.91 -16.94
C GLY A 177 -10.07 -28.89 -17.18
N GLY A 178 -9.80 -27.59 -16.99
CA GLY A 178 -10.72 -26.51 -17.32
C GLY A 178 -11.38 -25.86 -16.09
N GLY A 179 -11.93 -24.67 -16.30
CA GLY A 179 -12.40 -23.79 -15.22
C GLY A 179 -11.30 -22.88 -14.69
N SER A 180 -11.71 -21.84 -13.99
CA SER A 180 -10.83 -20.86 -13.38
C SER A 180 -11.18 -20.63 -11.91
N TYR A 181 -10.24 -20.04 -11.19
CA TYR A 181 -10.40 -19.70 -9.78
C TYR A 181 -9.61 -18.42 -9.46
N ASN A 182 -10.06 -17.72 -8.43
CA ASN A 182 -9.38 -16.57 -7.87
C ASN A 182 -8.91 -16.95 -6.47
N TRP A 183 -7.69 -17.47 -6.36
CA TRP A 183 -7.09 -17.80 -5.07
C TRP A 183 -6.01 -16.81 -4.72
N PHE A 184 -5.73 -16.73 -3.44
CA PHE A 184 -4.54 -16.09 -2.95
C PHE A 184 -3.34 -17.04 -3.02
N TRP A 185 -2.22 -16.48 -3.44
CA TRP A 185 -0.93 -17.12 -3.50
C TRP A 185 0.06 -16.31 -2.69
N LEU A 186 1.03 -17.00 -2.10
CA LEU A 186 2.13 -16.38 -1.42
C LEU A 186 3.34 -16.36 -2.35
N LEU A 187 3.87 -15.16 -2.60
CA LEU A 187 5.07 -14.93 -3.39
C LEU A 187 6.16 -14.33 -2.51
N ARG A 188 7.41 -14.63 -2.81
CA ARG A 188 8.58 -13.95 -2.24
C ARG A 188 8.70 -12.53 -2.82
N PRO A 189 9.51 -11.65 -2.18
CA PRO A 189 9.88 -10.34 -2.73
C PRO A 189 10.40 -10.36 -4.17
N ASP A 190 11.06 -11.45 -4.59
CA ASP A 190 11.60 -11.62 -5.95
C ASP A 190 10.58 -12.18 -6.95
N GLY A 191 9.30 -12.28 -6.57
CA GLY A 191 8.19 -12.76 -7.39
C GLY A 191 8.08 -14.28 -7.50
N LYS A 192 8.99 -15.05 -6.88
CA LYS A 192 8.88 -16.52 -6.88
C LYS A 192 7.76 -16.98 -5.97
N GLU A 193 7.04 -17.98 -6.43
CA GLU A 193 5.95 -18.60 -5.68
C GLU A 193 6.49 -19.43 -4.50
N GLU A 194 5.95 -19.19 -3.31
CA GLU A 194 6.09 -20.07 -2.13
C GLU A 194 4.97 -21.12 -2.11
N GLY A 195 3.75 -20.73 -2.49
CA GLY A 195 2.64 -21.67 -2.68
C GLY A 195 1.25 -21.04 -2.60
N PRO A 196 0.19 -21.85 -2.77
CA PRO A 196 -1.18 -21.38 -2.64
C PRO A 196 -1.54 -21.16 -1.17
N VAL A 197 -2.25 -20.07 -0.89
CA VAL A 197 -2.95 -19.86 0.39
C VAL A 197 -4.39 -20.36 0.30
N GLY A 198 -5.03 -20.17 -0.86
CA GLY A 198 -6.41 -20.61 -1.13
C GLY A 198 -7.38 -19.45 -1.31
N GLU A 199 -8.68 -19.76 -1.38
CA GLU A 199 -9.75 -18.75 -1.50
C GLU A 199 -9.97 -17.99 -0.19
N ASP A 200 -10.06 -18.73 0.92
CA ASP A 200 -10.20 -18.17 2.26
C ASP A 200 -8.82 -17.82 2.84
N THR A 201 -8.66 -16.56 3.22
CA THR A 201 -7.42 -16.03 3.80
C THR A 201 -7.58 -15.61 5.26
N GLU A 202 -8.74 -15.78 5.90
CA GLU A 202 -9.02 -15.26 7.25
C GLU A 202 -7.97 -15.75 8.26
N ASN A 203 -7.70 -17.05 8.30
CA ASN A 203 -6.71 -17.63 9.20
C ASN A 203 -5.28 -17.13 8.91
N PHE A 204 -4.94 -17.01 7.62
CA PHE A 204 -3.64 -16.50 7.21
C PHE A 204 -3.47 -15.03 7.62
N LYS A 205 -4.46 -14.18 7.32
CA LYS A 205 -4.47 -12.76 7.66
C LYS A 205 -4.47 -12.54 9.17
N ALA A 206 -5.24 -13.32 9.93
CA ALA A 206 -5.25 -13.27 11.40
C ALA A 206 -3.89 -13.62 12.01
N THR A 207 -3.14 -14.52 11.37
CA THR A 207 -1.82 -14.95 11.86
C THR A 207 -0.73 -13.95 11.49
N TYR A 208 -0.68 -13.52 10.22
CA TYR A 208 0.48 -12.83 9.65
C TYR A 208 0.24 -11.34 9.34
N LEU A 209 -1.01 -10.85 9.28
CA LEU A 209 -1.36 -9.47 8.89
C LEU A 209 -2.03 -8.66 10.02
N LYS A 210 -2.13 -9.21 11.23
CA LYS A 210 -2.79 -8.60 12.40
C LYS A 210 -2.26 -7.21 12.80
N ASP A 211 -0.99 -6.93 12.51
CA ASP A 211 -0.29 -5.71 12.93
C ASP A 211 -0.35 -4.59 11.88
N GLN A 212 -1.02 -4.82 10.73
CA GLN A 212 -1.21 -3.75 9.76
C GLN A 212 -2.21 -2.71 10.28
N PRO A 213 -1.93 -1.41 10.11
CA PRO A 213 -2.93 -0.39 10.39
C PRO A 213 -4.17 -0.65 9.52
N LYS A 214 -5.34 -0.70 10.16
CA LYS A 214 -6.62 -0.75 9.44
C LYS A 214 -6.84 0.58 8.75
N GLU A 215 -6.25 0.78 7.58
CA GLU A 215 -6.70 1.82 6.68
C GLU A 215 -8.12 1.48 6.22
N ILE A 216 -8.99 2.47 6.14
CA ILE A 216 -10.28 2.33 5.48
C ILE A 216 -9.96 2.15 3.99
N ARG A 217 -9.72 0.89 3.60
CA ARG A 217 -9.56 0.50 2.20
C ARG A 217 -10.93 0.71 1.55
N VAL A 218 -11.09 1.82 0.83
CA VAL A 218 -12.19 1.93 -0.13
C VAL A 218 -11.82 0.98 -1.25
N TYR A 219 -12.28 -0.26 -1.16
CA TYR A 219 -12.17 -1.23 -2.24
C TYR A 219 -13.04 -0.75 -3.41
N SER A 220 -12.51 0.12 -4.27
CA SER A 220 -12.90 0.08 -5.66
C SER A 220 -11.94 -0.90 -6.33
N CYS A 221 -12.27 -2.20 -6.33
CA CYS A 221 -11.61 -3.12 -7.24
C CYS A 221 -12.11 -2.75 -8.65
N PRO A 222 -11.30 -2.13 -9.53
CA PRO A 222 -11.77 -1.76 -10.86
C PRO A 222 -11.88 -2.98 -11.78
N PHE A 223 -11.40 -4.15 -11.34
CA PHE A 223 -11.23 -5.36 -12.15
C PHE A 223 -12.35 -6.41 -11.94
N VAL A 224 -13.50 -6.03 -11.36
CA VAL A 224 -14.64 -6.95 -11.21
C VAL A 224 -15.19 -7.29 -12.60
N VAL A 225 -14.80 -8.46 -13.10
CA VAL A 225 -15.44 -9.08 -14.26
C VAL A 225 -16.78 -9.63 -13.78
N ASN A 226 -17.89 -9.04 -14.23
CA ASN A 226 -19.18 -9.72 -14.17
C ASN A 226 -19.09 -10.93 -15.10
N PHE A 227 -19.15 -12.13 -14.53
CA PHE A 227 -19.41 -13.35 -15.28
C PHE A 227 -20.92 -13.50 -15.53
#